data_AF-A0A9P5WP93-F1
#
_entry.id   AF-A0A9P5WP93-F1
#
_cell.length_a   1.000
_cell.length_b   1.000
_cell.length_c   1.000
_cell.angle_alpha   90.00
_cell.angle_beta   90.00
_cell.angle_gamma   90.00
#
_symmetry.space_group_name_H-M   'P 1'
#
loop_
_entity.id
_entity.type
_entity.pdbx_description
1 polymer ?
#
loop_
_entity_poly.entity_id
_entity_poly.type
_entity_poly.pdbx_seq_one_letter_code
_entity_poly.pdbx_strand_id
1 'polypeptide(L)'
;MSVTRVVESRVIEAPIDTVWTHVRTVELGFWSAVKQVQIQGGASEVGSTRKIWFKDGAVQEVKIVELSDLTHTVSFDFIEAQPPVEFMSALHTIALRKVTANNTTFVEWTAEFSSDAQLAVIEDSRYKRMEGLEDLAKAVPSNATTTNIVFGRDFVQSSYTLLEVPKGLENYIDSNGGDHLVSFQVRGLENDTAVLCTSSQTFSLQRAHTSNMLIPIAPIIRQSLPNHGSGADMDVDMNTDSDANPHQGQYPELDGSDYESQAVLDILDSVLDLIPISPRLDRLAELLGQCPFEGWALESQFKGRLYTWPQLQSIIQASDKEILQWLNDKHACLIEGHWRLFKRRFMYDILQEILLTLNVLEMTADAIDGTILCNMIEEGASDKESGIEPWMIEHCLKSFSEAEQADKPGHFRLSDKKVCTFMGVYLLSSFERGSRWRLEDFLKKWEESLNGHFPVDLGYLAGECIVEEERGLERSQIITYIRYFSKSNLPNDPAMRFTALFEIKSKWDGQEIRPFLRDLVLDEKKLDILLLKHARSVKQPGGGVIYSSRVIK
;
A
#
# COMPACT_ATOMS: atom_id res chain seq x y z
N MET A 1 9.31 63.09 -9.82
CA MET A 1 9.94 61.77 -9.73
C MET A 1 9.93 61.21 -11.14
N SER A 2 11.08 61.09 -11.80
CA SER A 2 11.12 60.46 -13.13
C SER A 2 10.76 58.98 -12.96
N VAL A 3 9.73 58.53 -13.66
CA VAL A 3 9.36 57.11 -13.68
C VAL A 3 10.32 56.42 -14.64
N THR A 4 11.30 55.71 -14.10
CA THR A 4 12.32 54.99 -14.89
C THR A 4 11.98 53.51 -15.08
N ARG A 5 10.82 53.05 -14.58
CA ARG A 5 10.38 51.66 -14.68
C ARG A 5 9.10 51.54 -15.50
N VAL A 6 9.11 50.65 -16.48
CA VAL A 6 7.95 50.28 -17.31
C VAL A 6 7.59 48.84 -17.02
N VAL A 7 6.31 48.55 -16.80
CA VAL A 7 5.80 47.19 -16.58
C VAL A 7 4.56 47.01 -17.43
N GLU A 8 4.58 46.01 -18.31
CA GLU A 8 3.42 45.62 -19.11
C GLU A 8 3.13 44.13 -18.90
N SER A 9 1.87 43.73 -18.98
CA SER A 9 1.49 42.33 -18.76
C SER A 9 0.31 41.90 -19.63
N ARG A 10 0.22 40.59 -19.89
CA ARG A 10 -0.88 39.97 -20.66
C ARG A 10 -1.08 38.53 -20.23
N VAL A 11 -2.32 38.05 -20.30
CA VAL A 11 -2.64 36.62 -20.17
C VAL A 11 -2.64 35.99 -21.57
N ILE A 12 -1.91 34.90 -21.74
CA ILE A 12 -1.78 34.13 -22.98
C ILE A 12 -2.47 32.78 -22.80
N GLU A 13 -3.35 32.44 -23.74
CA GLU A 13 -4.17 31.23 -23.73
C GLU A 13 -3.40 29.95 -24.10
N ALA A 14 -2.28 29.71 -23.39
CA ALA A 14 -1.45 28.53 -23.55
C ALA A 14 -0.72 28.15 -22.26
N PRO A 15 -0.33 26.87 -22.09
CA PRO A 15 0.46 26.40 -20.96
C PRO A 15 1.82 27.09 -20.87
N ILE A 16 2.34 27.21 -19.64
CA ILE A 16 3.59 27.93 -19.37
C ILE A 16 4.78 27.38 -20.15
N ASP A 17 4.89 26.06 -20.31
CA ASP A 17 6.00 25.43 -21.04
C ASP A 17 6.01 25.81 -22.53
N THR A 18 4.81 25.93 -23.12
CA THR A 18 4.63 26.35 -24.51
C THR A 18 5.05 27.80 -24.68
N VAL A 19 4.53 28.70 -23.85
CA VAL A 19 4.87 30.14 -23.91
C VAL A 19 6.36 30.36 -23.61
N TRP A 20 6.92 29.62 -22.64
CA TRP A 20 8.31 29.73 -22.23
C TRP A 20 9.28 29.46 -23.38
N THR A 21 8.99 28.46 -24.23
CA THR A 21 9.83 28.11 -25.37
C THR A 21 10.06 29.29 -26.34
N HIS A 22 9.09 30.20 -26.47
CA HIS A 22 9.20 31.38 -27.35
C HIS A 22 10.01 32.53 -26.74
N VAL A 23 10.06 32.62 -25.41
CA VAL A 23 10.67 33.75 -24.69
C VAL A 23 12.08 33.42 -24.21
N ARG A 24 12.34 32.15 -23.87
CA ARG A 24 13.54 31.65 -23.20
C ARG A 24 14.87 32.07 -23.83
N THR A 25 14.97 32.10 -25.16
CA THR A 25 16.23 32.37 -25.87
C THR A 25 16.50 33.85 -26.15
N VAL A 26 15.53 34.73 -25.83
CA VAL A 26 15.55 36.17 -26.15
C VAL A 26 15.81 36.41 -27.66
N GLU A 27 15.38 35.49 -28.52
CA GLU A 27 15.37 35.71 -29.97
C GLU A 27 14.20 36.60 -30.41
N LEU A 28 13.15 36.69 -29.59
CA LEU A 28 11.98 37.55 -29.82
C LEU A 28 11.35 37.36 -31.21
N GLY A 29 11.48 36.16 -31.80
CA GLY A 29 10.98 35.87 -33.15
C GLY A 29 9.45 35.91 -33.28
N PHE A 30 8.74 35.91 -32.15
CA PHE A 30 7.31 36.16 -32.10
C PHE A 30 6.96 37.64 -32.36
N TRP A 31 7.86 38.58 -32.07
CA TRP A 31 7.57 40.01 -32.10
C TRP A 31 7.72 40.58 -33.51
N SER A 32 6.62 41.09 -34.07
CA SER A 32 6.57 41.51 -35.47
C SER A 32 7.48 42.69 -35.81
N ALA A 33 7.92 43.48 -34.83
CA ALA A 33 8.88 44.56 -35.02
C ALA A 33 10.30 44.05 -35.32
N VAL A 34 10.62 42.82 -34.92
CA VAL A 34 11.94 42.20 -35.11
C VAL A 34 12.05 41.65 -36.54
N LYS A 35 13.15 42.00 -37.21
CA LYS A 35 13.50 41.53 -38.55
C LYS A 35 14.40 40.31 -38.51
N GLN A 36 15.41 40.33 -37.65
CA GLN A 36 16.39 39.26 -37.50
C GLN A 36 17.08 39.39 -36.14
N VAL A 37 17.50 38.25 -35.57
CA VAL A 37 18.40 38.21 -34.41
C VAL A 37 19.62 37.37 -34.73
N GLN A 38 20.79 37.88 -34.36
CA GLN A 38 22.05 37.15 -34.40
C GLN A 38 22.50 36.86 -32.98
N ILE A 39 22.70 35.57 -32.72
CA ILE A 39 23.18 35.06 -31.44
C ILE A 39 24.72 35.07 -31.47
N GLN A 40 25.33 35.67 -30.45
CA GLN A 40 26.76 35.57 -30.20
C GLN A 40 26.98 34.86 -28.86
N GLY A 41 27.43 33.60 -28.93
CA GLY A 41 27.49 32.67 -27.79
C GLY A 41 26.43 31.56 -27.89
N GLY A 42 26.09 30.92 -26.76
CA GLY A 42 25.03 29.93 -26.69
C GLY A 42 23.60 30.52 -26.76
N ALA A 43 22.68 29.80 -27.40
CA ALA A 43 21.27 30.22 -27.52
C ALA A 43 20.54 30.30 -26.16
N SER A 44 21.05 29.66 -25.11
CA SER A 44 20.46 29.61 -23.78
C SER A 44 21.52 29.72 -22.68
N GLU A 45 22.44 30.65 -22.88
CA GLU A 45 23.61 30.83 -22.02
C GLU A 45 23.61 32.23 -21.43
N VAL A 46 23.71 32.32 -20.10
CA VAL A 46 23.90 33.59 -19.40
C VAL A 46 25.23 34.20 -19.81
N GLY A 47 25.22 35.47 -20.19
CA GLY A 47 26.38 36.20 -20.69
C GLY A 47 26.45 36.27 -22.21
N SER A 48 25.66 35.48 -22.94
CA SER A 48 25.57 35.57 -24.41
C SER A 48 24.87 36.87 -24.84
N THR A 49 25.24 37.39 -26.02
CA THR A 49 24.63 38.61 -26.58
C THR A 49 23.70 38.29 -27.74
N ARG A 50 22.71 39.16 -27.95
CA ARG A 50 21.77 39.14 -29.06
C ARG A 50 21.87 40.48 -29.76
N LYS A 51 22.24 40.44 -31.04
CA LYS A 51 22.13 41.61 -31.91
C LYS A 51 20.80 41.50 -32.64
N ILE A 52 19.92 42.47 -32.40
CA ILE A 52 18.53 42.48 -32.84
C ILE A 52 18.37 43.59 -33.88
N TRP A 53 17.95 43.22 -35.09
CA TRP A 53 17.59 44.17 -36.14
C TRP A 53 16.08 44.36 -36.14
N PHE A 54 15.65 45.61 -36.04
CA PHE A 54 14.25 45.99 -36.14
C PHE A 54 13.89 46.40 -37.57
N LYS A 55 12.60 46.35 -37.90
CA LYS A 55 12.10 46.68 -39.24
C LYS A 55 12.21 48.18 -39.58
N ASP A 56 12.25 49.05 -38.57
CA ASP A 56 12.48 50.49 -38.71
C ASP A 56 13.94 50.84 -39.04
N GLY A 57 14.83 49.85 -39.08
CA GLY A 57 16.26 50.01 -39.34
C GLY A 57 17.11 50.16 -38.08
N ALA A 58 16.49 50.21 -36.89
CA ALA A 58 17.23 50.24 -35.64
C ALA A 58 17.92 48.88 -35.37
N VAL A 59 19.11 48.94 -34.79
CA VAL A 59 19.86 47.76 -34.35
C VAL A 59 20.16 47.90 -32.88
N GLN A 60 19.84 46.91 -32.06
CA GLN A 60 20.16 46.89 -30.63
C GLN A 60 20.99 45.67 -30.28
N GLU A 61 21.96 45.82 -29.39
CA GLU A 61 22.68 44.72 -28.79
C GLU A 61 22.30 44.59 -27.32
N VAL A 62 21.89 43.38 -26.92
CA VAL A 62 21.49 43.06 -25.55
C VAL A 62 22.24 41.83 -25.05
N LYS A 63 22.43 41.72 -23.74
CA LYS A 63 23.12 40.61 -23.08
C LYS A 63 22.22 39.91 -22.09
N ILE A 64 22.13 38.59 -22.14
CA ILE A 64 21.38 37.82 -21.15
C ILE A 64 22.15 37.87 -19.81
N VAL A 65 21.51 38.33 -18.75
CA VAL A 65 22.10 38.42 -17.40
C VAL A 65 21.52 37.40 -16.43
N GLU A 66 20.31 36.92 -16.70
CA GLU A 66 19.64 35.89 -15.90
C GLU A 66 18.77 35.01 -16.80
N LEU A 67 18.79 33.70 -16.55
CA LEU A 67 17.91 32.73 -17.19
C LEU A 67 17.58 31.64 -16.16
N SER A 68 16.30 31.47 -15.84
CA SER A 68 15.84 30.49 -14.86
C SER A 68 14.64 29.72 -15.40
N ASP A 69 14.86 28.44 -15.73
CA ASP A 69 13.81 27.50 -16.10
C ASP A 69 12.93 27.12 -14.88
N LEU A 70 13.45 27.24 -13.65
CA LEU A 70 12.70 26.95 -12.44
C LEU A 70 11.59 27.99 -12.20
N THR A 71 11.94 29.27 -12.34
CA THR A 71 11.02 30.40 -12.09
C THR A 71 10.40 30.96 -13.36
N HIS A 72 10.78 30.44 -14.54
CA HIS A 72 10.36 30.93 -15.86
C HIS A 72 10.59 32.44 -16.01
N THR A 73 11.82 32.85 -15.67
CA THR A 73 12.27 34.25 -15.74
C THR A 73 13.51 34.38 -16.61
N VAL A 74 13.53 35.40 -17.47
CA VAL A 74 14.70 35.77 -18.25
C VAL A 74 14.93 37.27 -18.15
N SER A 75 16.17 37.68 -17.86
CA SER A 75 16.56 39.07 -17.77
C SER A 75 17.71 39.35 -18.75
N PHE A 76 17.63 40.48 -19.46
CA PHE A 76 18.64 40.91 -20.41
C PHE A 76 18.90 42.41 -20.31
N ASP A 77 20.17 42.77 -20.37
CA ASP A 77 20.67 44.13 -20.22
C ASP A 77 21.01 44.76 -21.58
N PHE A 78 20.70 46.03 -21.74
CA PHE A 78 20.98 46.80 -22.94
C PHE A 78 22.46 47.18 -23.02
N ILE A 79 23.10 46.94 -24.17
CA ILE A 79 24.51 47.30 -24.40
C ILE A 79 24.61 48.55 -25.28
N GLU A 80 24.09 48.48 -26.51
CA GLU A 80 24.19 49.58 -27.48
C GLU A 80 23.07 49.57 -28.51
N ALA A 81 22.84 50.70 -29.16
CA ALA A 81 21.89 50.85 -30.26
C ALA A 81 22.41 51.73 -31.39
N GLN A 82 21.95 51.46 -32.62
CA GLN A 82 22.14 52.31 -33.79
C GLN A 82 20.77 52.58 -34.45
N PRO A 83 20.31 53.85 -34.53
CA PRO A 83 20.96 55.07 -34.03
C PRO A 83 21.06 55.09 -32.48
N PRO A 84 21.96 55.92 -31.91
CA PRO A 84 22.11 56.03 -30.45
C PRO A 84 20.81 56.43 -29.76
N VAL A 85 20.54 55.82 -28.61
CA VAL A 85 19.36 56.08 -27.77
C VAL A 85 19.70 57.02 -26.62
N GLU A 86 18.69 57.74 -26.11
CA GLU A 86 18.83 58.75 -25.06
C GLU A 86 18.72 58.16 -23.63
N PHE A 87 19.45 57.08 -23.34
CA PHE A 87 19.60 56.53 -21.99
C PHE A 87 20.92 55.75 -21.83
N MET A 88 21.50 55.75 -20.63
CA MET A 88 22.76 55.05 -20.33
C MET A 88 22.62 53.53 -20.17
N SER A 89 21.57 53.03 -19.53
CA SER A 89 21.36 51.58 -19.35
C SER A 89 19.88 51.23 -19.23
N ALA A 90 19.53 50.00 -19.59
CA ALA A 90 18.19 49.45 -19.45
C ALA A 90 18.22 47.94 -19.18
N LEU A 91 17.70 47.52 -18.04
CA LEU A 91 17.53 46.11 -17.70
C LEU A 91 16.10 45.67 -18.01
N HIS A 92 15.94 44.65 -18.83
CA HIS A 92 14.65 44.08 -19.20
C HIS A 92 14.46 42.72 -18.54
N THR A 93 13.25 42.43 -18.06
CA THR A 93 12.90 41.13 -17.47
C THR A 93 11.56 40.67 -18.00
N ILE A 94 11.48 39.42 -18.45
CA ILE A 94 10.23 38.74 -18.80
C ILE A 94 10.02 37.61 -17.80
N ALA A 95 8.88 37.63 -17.13
CA ALA A 95 8.49 36.66 -16.11
C ALA A 95 7.16 35.99 -16.49
N LEU A 96 7.13 34.67 -16.49
CA LEU A 96 5.93 33.88 -16.75
C LEU A 96 5.41 33.28 -15.44
N ARG A 97 4.09 33.32 -15.26
CA ARG A 97 3.40 32.67 -14.13
C ARG A 97 2.25 31.85 -14.67
N LYS A 98 2.15 30.60 -14.21
CA LYS A 98 1.02 29.73 -14.55
C LYS A 98 -0.24 30.24 -13.87
N VAL A 99 -1.30 30.47 -14.64
CA VAL A 99 -2.66 30.69 -14.13
C VAL A 99 -3.31 29.32 -13.99
N THR A 100 -3.49 28.88 -12.74
CA THR A 100 -3.94 27.52 -12.43
C THR A 100 -5.40 27.27 -12.77
N ALA A 101 -6.24 28.32 -12.81
CA ALA A 101 -7.68 28.20 -13.04
C ALA A 101 -8.05 27.67 -14.45
N ASN A 102 -7.24 28.00 -15.45
CA ASN A 102 -7.55 27.73 -16.86
C ASN A 102 -6.31 27.28 -17.67
N ASN A 103 -5.21 26.93 -16.99
CA ASN A 103 -3.94 26.53 -17.59
C ASN A 103 -3.36 27.53 -18.60
N THR A 104 -3.71 28.82 -18.45
CA THR A 104 -3.13 29.93 -19.22
C THR A 104 -1.88 30.46 -18.54
N THR A 105 -1.17 31.36 -19.22
CA THR A 105 0.08 31.94 -18.72
C THR A 105 -0.07 33.45 -18.55
N PHE A 106 0.17 33.95 -17.35
CA PHE A 106 0.35 35.38 -17.10
C PHE A 106 1.79 35.75 -17.41
N VAL A 107 1.98 36.65 -18.37
CA VAL A 107 3.29 37.14 -18.79
C VAL A 107 3.44 38.59 -18.34
N GLU A 108 4.52 38.90 -17.64
CA GLU A 108 4.91 40.25 -17.25
C GLU A 108 6.24 40.60 -17.91
N TRP A 109 6.31 41.76 -18.56
CA TRP A 109 7.53 42.30 -19.17
C TRP A 109 7.86 43.65 -18.53
N THR A 110 8.92 43.67 -17.73
CA THR A 110 9.44 44.86 -17.05
C THR A 110 10.66 45.41 -17.79
N ALA A 111 10.87 46.72 -17.74
CA ALA A 111 12.19 47.30 -17.89
C ALA A 111 12.48 48.45 -16.93
N GLU A 112 13.75 48.52 -16.52
CA GLU A 112 14.30 49.49 -15.59
C GLU A 112 15.40 50.28 -16.28
N PHE A 113 15.15 51.56 -16.49
CA PHE A 113 16.07 52.49 -17.13
C PHE A 113 16.91 53.26 -16.12
N SER A 114 18.06 53.76 -16.58
CA SER A 114 18.86 54.75 -15.85
C SER A 114 18.11 56.08 -15.69
N SER A 115 18.53 56.89 -14.71
CA SER A 115 17.81 58.11 -14.29
C SER A 115 17.74 59.24 -15.32
N ASP A 116 18.56 59.15 -16.37
CA ASP A 116 18.68 60.08 -17.49
C ASP A 116 17.66 59.82 -18.63
N ALA A 117 16.93 58.70 -18.57
CA ALA A 117 15.92 58.36 -19.58
C ALA A 117 14.80 59.41 -19.64
N GLN A 118 14.55 59.91 -20.85
CA GLN A 118 13.50 60.91 -21.11
C GLN A 118 12.11 60.26 -21.21
N LEU A 119 11.06 61.05 -20.98
CA LEU A 119 9.67 60.58 -21.02
C LEU A 119 9.31 59.89 -22.35
N ALA A 120 9.81 60.40 -23.48
CA ALA A 120 9.57 59.82 -24.79
C ALA A 120 10.11 58.38 -24.92
N VAL A 121 11.25 58.08 -24.29
CA VAL A 121 11.83 56.73 -24.23
C VAL A 121 10.92 55.80 -23.44
N ILE A 122 10.44 56.27 -22.27
CA ILE A 122 9.55 55.50 -21.40
C ILE A 122 8.23 55.17 -22.12
N GLU A 123 7.65 56.15 -22.82
CA GLU A 123 6.41 55.96 -23.58
C GLU A 123 6.60 55.02 -24.77
N ASP A 124 7.65 55.20 -25.58
CA ASP A 124 7.98 54.28 -26.69
C ASP A 124 8.17 52.85 -26.18
N SER A 125 8.89 52.69 -25.07
CA SER A 125 9.13 51.39 -24.45
C SER A 125 7.83 50.72 -23.99
N ARG A 126 6.87 51.51 -23.49
CA ARG A 126 5.54 51.02 -23.11
C ARG A 126 4.79 50.44 -24.31
N TYR A 127 4.72 51.19 -25.41
CA TYR A 127 4.04 50.75 -26.63
C TYR A 127 4.65 49.47 -27.21
N LYS A 128 5.99 49.42 -27.29
CA LYS A 128 6.73 48.25 -27.79
C LYS A 128 6.46 46.97 -27.01
N ARG A 129 6.34 47.04 -25.67
CA ARG A 129 6.03 45.86 -24.85
C ARG A 129 4.58 45.41 -25.00
N MET A 130 3.62 46.35 -25.07
CA MET A 130 2.22 46.01 -25.33
C MET A 130 2.06 45.28 -26.67
N GLU A 131 2.71 45.78 -27.72
CA GLU A 131 2.74 45.14 -29.05
C GLU A 131 3.43 43.77 -28.99
N GLY A 132 4.61 43.67 -28.38
CA GLY A 132 5.33 42.40 -28.26
C GLY A 132 4.54 41.33 -27.51
N LEU A 133 3.81 41.69 -26.45
CA LEU A 133 2.92 40.78 -25.73
C LEU A 133 1.69 40.39 -26.56
N GLU A 134 1.17 41.28 -27.40
CA GLU A 134 0.11 40.95 -28.35
C GLU A 134 0.55 39.95 -29.41
N ASP A 135 1.72 40.15 -29.98
CA ASP A 135 2.27 39.25 -30.99
C ASP A 135 2.65 37.89 -30.39
N LEU A 136 3.15 37.87 -29.15
CA LEU A 136 3.37 36.62 -28.41
C LEU A 136 2.07 35.84 -28.24
N ALA A 137 0.96 36.52 -27.92
CA ALA A 137 -0.34 35.87 -27.81
C ALA A 137 -0.84 35.29 -29.14
N LYS A 138 -0.51 35.92 -30.29
CA LYS A 138 -0.85 35.41 -31.63
C LYS A 138 0.07 34.27 -32.09
N ALA A 139 1.33 34.27 -31.66
CA ALA A 139 2.33 33.30 -32.10
C ALA A 139 2.19 31.92 -31.41
N VAL A 140 1.55 31.86 -30.26
CA VAL A 140 1.38 30.60 -29.50
C VAL A 140 0.05 29.94 -29.90
N PRO A 141 0.06 28.72 -30.47
CA PRO A 141 -1.17 28.00 -30.78
C PRO A 141 -1.95 27.68 -29.51
N SER A 142 -3.28 27.92 -29.51
CA SER A 142 -4.13 27.62 -28.37
C SER A 142 -4.21 26.11 -28.15
N ASN A 143 -3.70 25.63 -27.01
CA ASN A 143 -3.74 24.21 -26.64
C ASN A 143 -5.04 23.80 -25.91
N ALA A 144 -6.10 24.59 -26.01
CA ALA A 144 -7.41 24.22 -25.48
C ALA A 144 -8.02 23.12 -26.36
N THR A 145 -7.67 21.86 -26.09
CA THR A 145 -8.47 20.73 -26.54
C THR A 145 -9.80 20.83 -25.82
N THR A 146 -10.81 21.31 -26.53
CA THR A 146 -12.17 21.41 -26.00
C THR A 146 -12.79 20.02 -26.11
N THR A 147 -12.90 19.31 -25.00
CA THR A 147 -13.63 18.04 -24.93
C THR A 147 -15.02 18.30 -24.36
N ASN A 148 -16.05 17.93 -25.11
CA ASN A 148 -17.42 18.04 -24.66
C ASN A 148 -17.72 16.89 -23.67
N ILE A 149 -17.78 17.23 -22.38
CA ILE A 149 -18.24 16.31 -21.33
C ILE A 149 -19.72 16.53 -21.06
N VAL A 150 -20.49 15.45 -21.01
CA VAL A 150 -21.94 15.49 -20.77
C VAL A 150 -22.32 14.52 -19.66
N PHE A 151 -23.33 14.86 -18.87
CA PHE A 151 -23.93 13.90 -17.95
C PHE A 151 -24.83 12.92 -18.73
N GLY A 152 -24.63 11.62 -18.53
CA GLY A 152 -25.51 10.60 -19.09
C GLY A 152 -26.93 10.70 -18.50
N ARG A 153 -27.94 10.22 -19.23
CA ARG A 153 -29.34 10.23 -18.75
C ARG A 153 -29.53 9.42 -17.47
N ASP A 154 -28.72 8.37 -17.28
CA ASP A 154 -28.75 7.48 -16.13
C ASP A 154 -27.64 7.82 -15.11
N PHE A 155 -27.15 9.07 -15.12
CA PHE A 155 -26.12 9.50 -14.17
C PHE A 155 -26.65 9.41 -12.74
N VAL A 156 -25.97 8.60 -11.93
CA VAL A 156 -26.22 8.47 -10.49
C VAL A 156 -24.91 8.77 -9.76
N GLN A 157 -24.91 9.83 -8.97
CA GLN A 157 -23.74 10.23 -8.18
C GLN A 157 -23.37 9.13 -7.17
N SER A 158 -22.06 8.96 -6.93
CA SER A 158 -21.51 7.96 -6.01
C SER A 158 -21.75 6.50 -6.43
N SER A 159 -21.90 6.26 -7.73
CA SER A 159 -21.94 4.91 -8.30
C SER A 159 -20.54 4.31 -8.49
N TYR A 160 -19.52 5.18 -8.61
CA TYR A 160 -18.13 4.79 -8.81
C TYR A 160 -17.27 5.27 -7.65
N THR A 161 -16.15 4.58 -7.46
CA THR A 161 -15.06 5.02 -6.59
C THR A 161 -13.75 4.68 -7.27
N LEU A 162 -12.73 5.50 -7.05
CA LEU A 162 -11.37 5.18 -7.50
C LEU A 162 -10.67 4.36 -6.43
N LEU A 163 -9.92 3.35 -6.85
CA LEU A 163 -9.10 2.49 -6.01
C LEU A 163 -7.66 2.61 -6.50
N GLU A 164 -6.77 3.10 -5.64
CA GLU A 164 -5.35 3.13 -5.91
C GLU A 164 -4.77 1.72 -5.72
N VAL A 165 -4.24 1.16 -6.81
CA VAL A 165 -3.68 -0.19 -6.85
C VAL A 165 -2.16 -0.11 -6.61
N PRO A 166 -1.63 -0.72 -5.54
CA PRO A 166 -0.19 -0.76 -5.32
C PRO A 166 0.51 -1.53 -6.44
N LYS A 167 1.72 -1.12 -6.82
CA LYS A 167 2.56 -1.80 -7.83
C LYS A 167 2.74 -3.30 -7.61
N GLY A 168 2.76 -3.75 -6.36
CA GLY A 168 2.84 -5.18 -6.03
C GLY A 168 1.58 -5.96 -6.43
N LEU A 169 0.42 -5.30 -6.39
CA LEU A 169 -0.87 -5.88 -6.76
C LEU A 169 -1.14 -5.78 -8.27
N GLU A 170 -0.62 -4.76 -8.94
CA GLU A 170 -0.64 -4.62 -10.41
C GLU A 170 -0.07 -5.88 -11.09
N ASN A 171 1.13 -6.31 -10.67
CA ASN A 171 1.75 -7.55 -11.17
C ASN A 171 0.86 -8.79 -10.92
N TYR A 172 0.15 -8.84 -9.80
CA TYR A 172 -0.75 -9.95 -9.48
C TYR A 172 -2.01 -9.96 -10.36
N ILE A 173 -2.53 -8.78 -10.69
CA ILE A 173 -3.66 -8.61 -11.61
C ILE A 173 -3.23 -9.02 -13.03
N ASP A 174 -2.08 -8.52 -13.49
CA ASP A 174 -1.57 -8.80 -14.84
C ASP A 174 -1.18 -10.27 -15.03
N SER A 175 -0.53 -10.88 -14.04
CA SER A 175 -0.05 -12.27 -14.13
C SER A 175 -1.18 -13.30 -14.12
N ASN A 176 -2.32 -12.97 -13.50
CA ASN A 176 -3.50 -13.84 -13.45
C ASN A 176 -4.56 -13.46 -14.50
N GLY A 177 -4.32 -12.44 -15.31
CA GLY A 177 -5.26 -11.97 -16.35
C GLY A 177 -5.48 -12.96 -17.50
N GLY A 178 -4.73 -14.07 -17.57
CA GLY A 178 -4.98 -15.19 -18.47
C GLY A 178 -5.84 -16.26 -17.79
N ASP A 179 -7.11 -16.38 -18.19
CA ASP A 179 -8.07 -17.46 -17.85
C ASP A 179 -8.44 -17.68 -16.37
N HIS A 180 -7.77 -17.05 -15.41
CA HIS A 180 -8.12 -17.13 -13.99
C HIS A 180 -8.75 -15.83 -13.48
N LEU A 181 -9.98 -15.93 -12.97
CA LEU A 181 -10.71 -14.79 -12.44
C LEU A 181 -9.98 -14.23 -11.21
N VAL A 182 -9.37 -13.05 -11.35
CA VAL A 182 -8.83 -12.31 -10.20
C VAL A 182 -9.98 -11.93 -9.30
N SER A 183 -10.06 -12.54 -8.11
CA SER A 183 -11.13 -12.27 -7.16
C SER A 183 -10.64 -11.37 -6.03
N PHE A 184 -11.36 -10.28 -5.81
CA PHE A 184 -11.20 -9.40 -4.68
C PHE A 184 -12.44 -9.53 -3.79
N GLN A 185 -12.22 -9.64 -2.48
CA GLN A 185 -13.31 -9.75 -1.53
C GLN A 185 -13.17 -8.69 -0.45
N VAL A 186 -14.23 -7.93 -0.22
CA VAL A 186 -14.31 -7.01 0.92
C VAL A 186 -14.80 -7.81 2.12
N ARG A 187 -14.04 -7.79 3.22
CA ARG A 187 -14.35 -8.53 4.45
C ARG A 187 -14.43 -7.62 5.68
N GLY A 188 -15.29 -7.99 6.61
CA GLY A 188 -15.56 -7.27 7.86
C GLY A 188 -17.05 -7.23 8.19
N LEU A 189 -17.35 -6.99 9.47
CA LEU A 189 -18.71 -6.73 9.94
C LEU A 189 -19.07 -5.25 9.71
N GLU A 190 -20.35 -4.89 9.88
CA GLU A 190 -20.88 -3.54 9.63
C GLU A 190 -20.14 -2.42 10.36
N ASN A 191 -19.60 -2.70 11.55
CA ASN A 191 -18.88 -1.72 12.38
C ASN A 191 -17.36 -1.80 12.22
N ASP A 192 -16.84 -2.71 11.39
CA ASP A 192 -15.40 -2.86 11.19
C ASP A 192 -14.90 -1.89 10.12
N THR A 193 -13.62 -1.50 10.21
CA THR A 193 -12.95 -0.87 9.06
C THR A 193 -12.77 -1.94 7.99
N ALA A 194 -13.39 -1.77 6.83
CA ALA A 194 -13.33 -2.75 5.74
C ALA A 194 -11.87 -3.09 5.34
N VAL A 195 -11.64 -4.37 5.03
CA VAL A 195 -10.39 -4.84 4.42
C VAL A 195 -10.68 -5.45 3.05
N LEU A 196 -9.74 -5.29 2.13
CA LEU A 196 -9.74 -5.97 0.84
C LEU A 196 -8.82 -7.18 0.92
N CYS A 197 -9.32 -8.35 0.56
CA CYS A 197 -8.53 -9.58 0.54
C CYS A 197 -8.37 -10.07 -0.90
N THR A 198 -7.13 -10.47 -1.24
CA THR A 198 -6.87 -11.39 -2.35
C THR A 198 -6.98 -12.83 -1.84
N SER A 199 -6.63 -13.82 -2.67
CA SER A 199 -6.52 -15.21 -2.21
C SER A 199 -5.43 -15.43 -1.15
N SER A 200 -4.46 -14.51 -1.03
CA SER A 200 -3.24 -14.73 -0.23
C SER A 200 -2.82 -13.58 0.69
N GLN A 201 -3.41 -12.38 0.55
CA GLN A 201 -2.98 -11.20 1.29
C GLN A 201 -4.15 -10.27 1.65
N THR A 202 -4.03 -9.61 2.79
CA THR A 202 -5.00 -8.63 3.30
C THR A 202 -4.49 -7.19 3.17
N PHE A 203 -5.38 -6.29 2.75
CA PHE A 203 -5.12 -4.87 2.57
C PHE A 203 -6.13 -4.04 3.36
N SER A 204 -5.66 -3.02 4.07
CA SER A 204 -6.53 -2.00 4.65
C SER A 204 -7.05 -1.11 3.53
N LEU A 205 -8.36 -0.86 3.54
CA LEU A 205 -9.00 0.11 2.66
C LEU A 205 -9.07 1.46 3.40
N GLN A 206 -8.44 2.51 2.88
CA GLN A 206 -8.46 3.85 3.49
C GLN A 206 -8.96 4.88 2.48
N ARG A 207 -9.83 5.79 2.91
CA ARG A 207 -10.32 6.86 2.04
C ARG A 207 -9.45 8.11 2.19
N ALA A 208 -8.82 8.53 1.11
CA ALA A 208 -8.03 9.76 1.03
C ALA A 208 -8.80 10.82 0.24
N HIS A 209 -9.13 11.93 0.89
CA HIS A 209 -9.79 13.06 0.21
C HIS A 209 -8.78 13.88 -0.60
N THR A 210 -9.19 14.31 -1.77
CA THR A 210 -8.39 15.14 -2.67
C THR A 210 -8.85 16.60 -2.60
N SER A 211 -7.92 17.55 -2.73
CA SER A 211 -8.28 18.98 -2.82
C SER A 211 -8.96 19.36 -4.14
N ASN A 212 -8.82 18.49 -5.14
CA ASN A 212 -9.38 18.67 -6.48
C ASN A 212 -10.53 17.69 -6.68
N MET A 213 -11.51 18.08 -7.50
CA MET A 213 -12.54 17.16 -7.99
C MET A 213 -11.97 16.29 -9.11
N LEU A 214 -12.22 14.99 -9.04
CA LEU A 214 -11.87 14.01 -10.04
C LEU A 214 -13.14 13.61 -10.81
N ILE A 215 -13.12 13.78 -12.13
CA ILE A 215 -14.27 13.49 -12.99
C ILE A 215 -13.86 12.37 -13.95
N PRO A 216 -14.10 11.09 -13.61
CA PRO A 216 -13.91 10.01 -14.55
C PRO A 216 -14.87 10.17 -15.74
N ILE A 217 -14.31 10.09 -16.94
CA ILE A 217 -15.03 10.24 -18.21
C ILE A 217 -14.84 9.00 -19.08
N ALA A 218 -15.86 8.65 -19.86
CA ALA A 218 -15.82 7.53 -20.79
C ALA A 218 -16.38 7.92 -22.17
N PRO A 219 -15.87 7.33 -23.27
CA PRO A 219 -16.38 7.61 -24.61
C PRO A 219 -17.84 7.18 -24.75
N ILE A 220 -18.67 8.01 -25.38
CA ILE A 220 -20.06 7.67 -25.69
C ILE A 220 -20.08 6.83 -26.97
N ILE A 221 -20.26 5.52 -26.84
CA ILE A 221 -20.42 4.64 -27.99
C ILE A 221 -21.84 4.84 -28.55
N ARG A 222 -21.96 5.61 -29.63
CA ARG A 222 -23.22 5.69 -30.40
C ARG A 222 -23.45 4.33 -31.07
N GLN A 223 -24.41 3.55 -30.58
CA GLN A 223 -24.88 2.38 -31.31
C GLN A 223 -25.56 2.87 -32.59
N SER A 224 -24.94 2.64 -33.74
CA SER A 224 -25.60 2.79 -35.03
C SER A 224 -26.68 1.73 -35.14
N LEU A 225 -27.95 2.15 -35.01
CA LEU A 225 -29.06 1.32 -35.44
C LEU A 225 -28.86 0.98 -36.92
N PRO A 226 -29.04 -0.28 -37.35
CA PRO A 226 -28.89 -0.63 -38.76
C PRO A 226 -29.91 0.14 -39.58
N ASN A 227 -29.44 0.90 -40.57
CA ASN A 227 -30.30 1.51 -41.59
C ASN A 227 -31.13 0.41 -42.25
N HIS A 228 -32.43 0.36 -41.98
CA HIS A 228 -33.35 -0.41 -42.82
C HIS A 228 -33.35 0.24 -44.21
N GLY A 229 -32.83 -0.52 -45.19
CA GLY A 229 -32.74 -0.12 -46.58
C GLY A 229 -34.10 0.18 -47.19
N SER A 230 -34.12 1.23 -48.00
CA SER A 230 -35.19 1.60 -48.92
C SER A 230 -35.50 0.47 -49.90
N GLY A 231 -36.75 0.02 -49.93
CA GLY A 231 -37.26 -0.97 -50.89
C GLY A 231 -38.78 -1.09 -50.84
N ALA A 232 -39.42 -0.49 -51.84
CA ALA A 232 -40.84 -0.41 -52.23
C ALA A 232 -41.86 -1.49 -51.79
N ASP A 233 -43.08 -0.97 -51.56
CA ASP A 233 -44.44 -1.43 -51.92
C ASP A 233 -45.25 -2.48 -51.10
N MET A 234 -46.46 -2.00 -50.69
CA MET A 234 -47.78 -2.66 -50.46
C MET A 234 -47.86 -3.68 -49.29
N ASP A 235 -48.84 -3.69 -48.37
CA ASP A 235 -50.25 -3.33 -48.39
C ASP A 235 -50.75 -2.94 -46.97
N VAL A 236 -51.91 -2.30 -46.94
CA VAL A 236 -52.67 -1.79 -45.80
C VAL A 236 -53.36 -2.91 -45.01
N ASP A 237 -53.31 -2.90 -43.67
CA ASP A 237 -54.55 -2.91 -42.85
C ASP A 237 -54.34 -2.66 -41.33
N MET A 238 -54.93 -1.54 -40.91
CA MET A 238 -55.73 -1.23 -39.71
C MET A 238 -55.50 -1.92 -38.34
N ASN A 239 -55.41 -1.01 -37.35
CA ASN A 239 -55.88 -1.06 -35.95
C ASN A 239 -55.07 -1.86 -34.91
N THR A 240 -54.33 -1.12 -34.08
CA THR A 240 -54.71 -0.97 -32.66
C THR A 240 -54.15 0.32 -32.08
N ASP A 241 -55.02 0.99 -31.34
CA ASP A 241 -54.86 2.32 -30.78
C ASP A 241 -53.64 2.49 -29.88
N SER A 242 -53.15 3.72 -29.94
CA SER A 242 -52.12 4.36 -29.16
C SER A 242 -52.32 4.28 -27.64
N ASP A 243 -51.25 3.96 -26.92
CA ASP A 243 -50.90 4.72 -25.72
C ASP A 243 -49.52 5.34 -25.94
N ALA A 244 -49.57 6.64 -26.28
CA ALA A 244 -48.42 7.49 -26.48
C ALA A 244 -47.65 7.65 -25.17
N ASN A 245 -46.37 7.29 -25.17
CA ASN A 245 -45.47 7.61 -24.07
C ASN A 245 -44.97 9.06 -24.25
N PRO A 246 -45.36 10.03 -23.40
CA PRO A 246 -45.25 11.44 -23.72
C PRO A 246 -43.95 12.06 -23.17
N HIS A 247 -42.78 11.43 -23.34
CA HIS A 247 -41.51 12.09 -22.98
C HIS A 247 -40.35 11.66 -23.90
N GLN A 248 -40.51 11.85 -25.22
CA GLN A 248 -39.35 12.06 -26.10
C GLN A 248 -38.77 13.45 -25.82
N GLY A 249 -37.98 13.55 -24.75
CA GLY A 249 -37.08 14.67 -24.55
C GLY A 249 -36.03 14.64 -25.66
N GLN A 250 -36.19 15.52 -26.65
CA GLN A 250 -35.14 15.94 -27.56
C GLN A 250 -33.91 16.26 -26.71
N TYR A 251 -32.79 15.56 -26.95
CA TYR A 251 -31.51 16.19 -26.64
C TYR A 251 -31.50 17.51 -27.41
N PRO A 252 -30.99 18.63 -26.86
CA PRO A 252 -30.59 19.70 -27.73
C PRO A 252 -29.59 19.07 -28.71
N GLU A 253 -29.94 19.02 -29.99
CA GLU A 253 -28.95 18.82 -31.03
C GLU A 253 -27.95 19.95 -30.82
N LEU A 254 -26.83 19.63 -30.18
CA LEU A 254 -25.62 20.44 -30.23
C LEU A 254 -25.10 20.26 -31.66
N ASP A 255 -25.82 20.87 -32.60
CA ASP A 255 -25.39 21.04 -33.97
C ASP A 255 -24.07 21.80 -33.93
N GLY A 256 -22.99 21.15 -34.38
CA GLY A 256 -21.77 21.84 -34.79
C GLY A 256 -20.56 21.79 -33.85
N SER A 257 -20.35 20.74 -33.06
CA SER A 257 -19.02 20.50 -32.47
C SER A 257 -18.31 19.32 -33.14
N ASP A 258 -17.16 19.55 -33.75
CA ASP A 258 -16.29 18.52 -34.34
C ASP A 258 -15.60 17.60 -33.29
N TYR A 259 -16.00 17.67 -32.02
CA TYR A 259 -15.36 17.00 -30.89
C TYR A 259 -16.16 15.78 -30.41
N GLU A 260 -15.49 14.64 -30.19
CA GLU A 260 -16.11 13.45 -29.60
C GLU A 260 -16.68 13.75 -28.20
N SER A 261 -17.95 13.45 -27.98
CA SER A 261 -18.62 13.64 -26.69
C SER A 261 -18.27 12.50 -25.71
N GLN A 262 -17.88 12.86 -24.49
CA GLN A 262 -17.57 11.90 -23.42
C GLN A 262 -18.60 12.02 -22.29
N ALA A 263 -19.01 10.89 -21.72
CA ALA A 263 -19.95 10.84 -20.61
C ALA A 263 -19.20 10.96 -19.28
N VAL A 264 -19.71 11.78 -18.37
CA VAL A 264 -19.30 11.81 -16.97
C VAL A 264 -19.82 10.56 -16.27
N LEU A 265 -18.91 9.77 -15.70
CA LEU A 265 -19.23 8.57 -14.93
C LEU A 265 -19.61 8.91 -13.49
N ASP A 266 -18.84 9.80 -12.85
CA ASP A 266 -19.07 10.28 -11.48
C ASP A 266 -18.35 11.61 -11.21
N ILE A 267 -18.59 12.19 -10.05
CA ILE A 267 -17.83 13.33 -9.51
C ILE A 267 -17.29 12.92 -8.15
N LEU A 268 -15.97 12.76 -8.07
CA LEU A 268 -15.29 12.18 -6.92
C LEU A 268 -14.44 13.23 -6.21
N ASP A 269 -14.44 13.16 -4.88
CA ASP A 269 -13.64 14.00 -3.98
C ASP A 269 -12.61 13.19 -3.19
N SER A 270 -12.52 11.89 -3.48
CA SER A 270 -11.72 10.94 -2.73
C SER A 270 -11.32 9.72 -3.55
N VAL A 271 -10.21 9.12 -3.15
CA VAL A 271 -9.68 7.86 -3.68
C VAL A 271 -9.57 6.86 -2.51
N LEU A 272 -9.73 5.58 -2.79
CA LEU A 272 -9.48 4.51 -1.84
C LEU A 272 -8.05 3.99 -2.00
N ASP A 273 -7.27 4.07 -0.94
CA ASP A 273 -5.90 3.54 -0.89
C ASP A 273 -5.90 2.12 -0.33
N LEU A 274 -5.05 1.27 -0.91
CA LEU A 274 -4.78 -0.08 -0.43
C LEU A 274 -3.42 -0.17 0.25
N ILE A 275 -3.44 -0.45 1.54
CA ILE A 275 -2.21 -0.60 2.33
C ILE A 275 -2.09 -2.06 2.78
N PRO A 276 -1.02 -2.79 2.41
CA PRO A 276 -0.80 -4.15 2.90
C PRO A 276 -0.65 -4.16 4.42
N ILE A 277 -1.46 -4.97 5.10
CA ILE A 277 -1.47 -5.11 6.55
C ILE A 277 -1.29 -6.57 6.97
N SER A 278 -0.86 -6.78 8.22
CA SER A 278 -0.96 -8.11 8.84
C SER A 278 -2.44 -8.52 8.98
N PRO A 279 -2.77 -9.81 8.82
CA PRO A 279 -4.14 -10.29 8.93
C PRO A 279 -4.68 -10.09 10.36
N ARG A 280 -5.94 -9.66 10.48
CA ARG A 280 -6.58 -9.40 11.78
C ARG A 280 -7.31 -10.66 12.27
N LEU A 281 -6.57 -11.51 12.98
CA LEU A 281 -7.01 -12.87 13.36
C LEU A 281 -7.52 -12.99 14.81
N ASP A 282 -7.62 -11.87 15.54
CA ASP A 282 -8.02 -11.86 16.95
C ASP A 282 -9.41 -12.40 17.18
N ARG A 283 -10.33 -12.00 16.31
CA ARG A 283 -11.70 -12.50 16.33
C ARG A 283 -11.73 -14.00 16.03
N LEU A 284 -10.87 -14.51 15.15
CA LEU A 284 -10.77 -15.95 14.87
C LEU A 284 -10.31 -16.72 16.12
N ALA A 285 -9.32 -16.17 16.83
CA ALA A 285 -8.83 -16.71 18.09
C ALA A 285 -9.92 -16.72 19.17
N GLU A 286 -10.70 -15.64 19.28
CA GLU A 286 -11.79 -15.53 20.24
C GLU A 286 -12.93 -16.51 19.93
N LEU A 287 -13.41 -16.53 18.68
CA LEU A 287 -14.54 -17.38 18.27
C LEU A 287 -14.20 -18.86 18.47
N LEU A 288 -13.05 -19.30 17.97
CA LEU A 288 -12.66 -20.71 18.09
C LEU A 288 -12.18 -21.08 19.49
N GLY A 289 -11.68 -20.11 20.27
CA GLY A 289 -11.34 -20.29 21.68
C GLY A 289 -12.56 -20.55 22.57
N GLN A 290 -13.75 -20.12 22.15
CA GLN A 290 -15.01 -20.39 22.85
C GLN A 290 -15.63 -21.76 22.50
N CYS A 291 -15.13 -22.43 21.46
CA CYS A 291 -15.58 -23.75 21.05
C CYS A 291 -14.37 -24.69 20.81
N PRO A 292 -13.53 -24.95 21.83
CA PRO A 292 -12.50 -25.98 21.70
C PRO A 292 -13.16 -27.36 21.55
N PHE A 293 -12.46 -28.28 20.90
CA PHE A 293 -12.79 -29.70 20.95
C PHE A 293 -12.12 -30.30 22.19
N GLU A 294 -12.92 -30.83 23.11
CA GLU A 294 -12.49 -31.42 24.38
C GLU A 294 -12.91 -32.89 24.53
N GLY A 295 -13.21 -33.55 23.40
CA GLY A 295 -13.74 -34.90 23.35
C GLY A 295 -15.26 -34.95 23.19
N TRP A 296 -15.74 -36.07 22.64
CA TRP A 296 -17.12 -36.26 22.22
C TRP A 296 -18.15 -36.11 23.36
N ALA A 297 -17.78 -36.42 24.60
CA ALA A 297 -18.67 -36.33 25.75
C ALA A 297 -19.16 -34.90 26.04
N LEU A 298 -18.35 -33.89 25.71
CA LEU A 298 -18.64 -32.48 25.99
C LEU A 298 -19.29 -31.77 24.79
N GLU A 299 -19.43 -32.45 23.66
CA GLU A 299 -19.82 -31.85 22.38
C GLU A 299 -21.26 -31.31 22.38
N SER A 300 -22.15 -31.92 23.16
CA SER A 300 -23.54 -31.47 23.32
C SER A 300 -23.67 -30.03 23.87
N GLN A 301 -22.62 -29.49 24.50
CA GLN A 301 -22.59 -28.17 25.13
C GLN A 301 -22.29 -27.04 24.13
N PHE A 302 -21.83 -27.34 22.90
CA PHE A 302 -21.34 -26.35 21.93
C PHE A 302 -22.31 -26.07 20.77
N LYS A 303 -23.52 -26.65 20.80
CA LYS A 303 -24.55 -26.46 19.75
C LYS A 303 -24.89 -24.97 19.59
N GLY A 304 -24.60 -24.43 18.40
CA GLY A 304 -24.86 -23.03 18.03
C GLY A 304 -23.65 -22.08 18.08
N ARG A 305 -22.47 -22.56 18.47
CA ARG A 305 -21.20 -21.80 18.46
C ARG A 305 -20.16 -22.41 17.53
N LEU A 306 -20.62 -23.09 16.49
CA LEU A 306 -19.79 -23.78 15.52
C LEU A 306 -19.76 -22.97 14.23
N TYR A 307 -18.56 -22.86 13.63
CA TYR A 307 -18.35 -22.01 12.47
C TYR A 307 -17.93 -22.86 11.28
N THR A 308 -18.70 -22.73 10.20
CA THR A 308 -18.37 -23.25 8.88
C THR A 308 -17.37 -22.34 8.18
N TRP A 309 -16.71 -22.85 7.14
CA TRP A 309 -15.76 -22.05 6.35
C TRP A 309 -16.35 -20.75 5.78
N PRO A 310 -17.54 -20.74 5.14
CA PRO A 310 -18.15 -19.50 4.64
C PRO A 310 -18.45 -18.48 5.74
N GLN A 311 -18.86 -18.95 6.93
CA GLN A 311 -19.09 -18.07 8.08
C GLN A 311 -17.79 -17.41 8.53
N LEU A 312 -16.69 -18.17 8.66
CA LEU A 312 -15.38 -17.61 8.99
C LEU A 312 -14.91 -16.59 7.96
N GLN A 313 -15.09 -16.86 6.66
CA GLN A 313 -14.74 -15.92 5.59
C GLN A 313 -15.50 -14.60 5.69
N SER A 314 -16.77 -14.63 6.11
CA SER A 314 -17.59 -13.41 6.26
C SER A 314 -17.23 -12.58 7.50
N ILE A 315 -16.78 -13.22 8.58
CA ILE A 315 -16.58 -12.59 9.89
C ILE A 315 -15.13 -12.10 10.08
N ILE A 316 -14.15 -12.80 9.48
CA ILE A 316 -12.73 -12.59 9.72
C ILE A 316 -12.10 -11.68 8.67
N GLN A 317 -11.38 -10.67 9.14
CA GLN A 317 -10.68 -9.68 8.31
C GLN A 317 -9.29 -10.18 7.90
N ALA A 318 -9.26 -11.27 7.16
CA ALA A 318 -8.04 -11.89 6.64
C ALA A 318 -8.31 -12.61 5.31
N SER A 319 -7.27 -12.85 4.51
CA SER A 319 -7.37 -13.68 3.29
C SER A 319 -7.53 -15.16 3.62
N ASP A 320 -8.00 -15.94 2.65
CA ASP A 320 -8.21 -17.38 2.84
C ASP A 320 -6.94 -18.12 3.23
N LYS A 321 -5.82 -17.81 2.56
CA LYS A 321 -4.52 -18.40 2.90
C LYS A 321 -4.08 -18.04 4.32
N GLU A 322 -4.29 -16.80 4.76
CA GLU A 322 -3.91 -16.36 6.10
C GLU A 322 -4.77 -17.02 7.19
N ILE A 323 -6.08 -17.19 6.95
CA ILE A 323 -6.97 -17.93 7.86
C ILE A 323 -6.53 -19.39 7.95
N LEU A 324 -6.33 -20.06 6.81
CA LEU A 324 -5.90 -21.47 6.77
C LEU A 324 -4.53 -21.66 7.44
N GLN A 325 -3.59 -20.74 7.21
CA GLN A 325 -2.29 -20.78 7.87
C GLN A 325 -2.45 -20.68 9.39
N TRP A 326 -3.27 -19.75 9.88
CA TRP A 326 -3.52 -19.62 11.30
C TRP A 326 -4.19 -20.86 11.90
N LEU A 327 -5.18 -21.44 11.20
CA LEU A 327 -5.85 -22.67 11.62
C LEU A 327 -4.84 -23.81 11.76
N ASN A 328 -3.94 -23.96 10.79
CA ASN A 328 -2.87 -24.95 10.84
C ASN A 328 -1.88 -24.68 11.98
N ASP A 329 -1.45 -23.42 12.16
CA ASP A 329 -0.51 -23.01 13.21
C ASP A 329 -1.09 -23.19 14.63
N LYS A 330 -2.41 -23.14 14.77
CA LYS A 330 -3.13 -23.41 16.03
C LYS A 330 -3.67 -24.84 16.12
N HIS A 331 -3.30 -25.72 15.19
CA HIS A 331 -3.71 -27.12 15.13
C HIS A 331 -5.24 -27.30 15.15
N ALA A 332 -5.97 -26.37 14.51
CA ALA A 332 -7.40 -26.46 14.34
C ALA A 332 -7.76 -27.59 13.37
N CYS A 333 -8.89 -28.25 13.61
CA CYS A 333 -9.40 -29.35 12.79
C CYS A 333 -10.82 -29.08 12.32
N LEU A 334 -11.22 -29.76 11.24
CA LEU A 334 -12.57 -29.73 10.70
C LEU A 334 -13.33 -30.95 11.20
N ILE A 335 -14.30 -30.75 12.10
CA ILE A 335 -15.13 -31.80 12.69
C ILE A 335 -16.57 -31.56 12.24
N GLU A 336 -17.17 -32.53 11.56
CA GLU A 336 -18.55 -32.45 11.06
C GLU A 336 -18.85 -31.15 10.28
N GLY A 337 -17.89 -30.68 9.47
CA GLY A 337 -18.02 -29.44 8.67
C GLY A 337 -17.78 -28.13 9.42
N HIS A 338 -17.37 -28.19 10.69
CA HIS A 338 -17.12 -27.03 11.54
C HIS A 338 -15.67 -26.98 12.02
N TRP A 339 -15.07 -25.80 12.02
CA TRP A 339 -13.70 -25.59 12.49
C TRP A 339 -13.64 -25.53 14.01
N ARG A 340 -12.68 -26.24 14.61
CA ARG A 340 -12.50 -26.36 16.07
C ARG A 340 -11.03 -26.30 16.46
N LEU A 341 -10.72 -25.63 17.57
CA LEU A 341 -9.38 -25.71 18.16
C LEU A 341 -9.23 -27.01 18.94
N PHE A 342 -8.22 -27.79 18.62
CA PHE A 342 -7.88 -28.99 19.38
C PHE A 342 -7.16 -28.58 20.67
N LYS A 343 -7.66 -29.02 21.83
CA LYS A 343 -7.09 -28.60 23.12
C LYS A 343 -5.66 -29.11 23.26
N ARG A 344 -4.74 -28.23 23.67
CA ARG A 344 -3.29 -28.52 23.78
C ARG A 344 -2.96 -29.76 24.61
N ARG A 345 -3.73 -30.04 25.66
CA ARG A 345 -3.53 -31.24 26.50
C ARG A 345 -3.72 -32.52 25.70
N PHE A 346 -4.80 -32.65 24.94
CA PHE A 346 -5.02 -33.84 24.12
C PHE A 346 -3.97 -34.00 23.02
N MET A 347 -3.58 -32.91 22.34
CA MET A 347 -2.46 -32.97 21.37
C MET A 347 -1.17 -33.45 22.03
N TYR A 348 -0.88 -32.99 23.25
CA TYR A 348 0.31 -33.41 24.00
C TYR A 348 0.25 -34.89 24.36
N ASP A 349 -0.88 -35.36 24.88
CA ASP A 349 -1.07 -36.77 25.26
C ASP A 349 -0.92 -37.68 24.01
N ILE A 350 -1.55 -37.33 22.89
CA ILE A 350 -1.42 -38.08 21.62
C ILE A 350 0.03 -38.04 21.12
N LEU A 351 0.69 -36.88 21.15
CA LEU A 351 2.07 -36.76 20.68
C LEU A 351 3.04 -37.55 21.57
N GLN A 352 2.83 -37.59 22.89
CA GLN A 352 3.58 -38.45 23.79
C GLN A 352 3.42 -39.93 23.42
N GLU A 353 2.19 -40.39 23.20
CA GLU A 353 1.92 -41.77 22.78
C GLU A 353 2.56 -42.09 21.42
N ILE A 354 2.52 -41.16 20.46
CA ILE A 354 3.23 -41.30 19.17
C ILE A 354 4.72 -41.49 19.41
N LEU A 355 5.38 -40.62 20.19
CA LEU A 355 6.82 -40.70 20.43
C LEU A 355 7.21 -41.95 21.24
N LEU A 356 6.40 -42.38 22.20
CA LEU A 356 6.62 -43.61 22.95
C LEU A 356 6.52 -44.83 22.03
N THR A 357 5.50 -44.86 21.17
CA THR A 357 5.27 -45.95 20.22
C THR A 357 6.39 -46.02 19.19
N LEU A 358 6.89 -44.88 18.68
CA LEU A 358 8.05 -44.85 17.78
C LEU A 358 9.30 -45.47 18.42
N ASN A 359 9.55 -45.17 19.70
CA ASN A 359 10.65 -45.74 20.44
C ASN A 359 10.49 -47.26 20.64
N VAL A 360 9.27 -47.73 20.92
CA VAL A 360 8.95 -49.18 21.05
C VAL A 360 9.13 -49.92 19.72
N LEU A 361 8.76 -49.29 18.60
CA LEU A 361 8.87 -49.86 17.26
C LEU A 361 10.28 -49.71 16.65
N GLU A 362 11.21 -49.07 17.36
CA GLU A 362 12.54 -48.69 16.85
C GLU A 362 12.46 -47.92 15.51
N MET A 363 11.39 -47.14 15.32
CA MET A 363 11.15 -46.34 14.12
C MET A 363 11.73 -44.93 14.26
N THR A 364 12.23 -44.38 13.15
CA THR A 364 12.71 -42.99 13.11
C THR A 364 11.55 -42.04 12.84
N ALA A 365 11.64 -40.82 13.39
CA ALA A 365 10.65 -39.77 13.20
C ALA A 365 10.56 -39.24 11.75
N ASP A 366 11.50 -39.63 10.89
CA ASP A 366 11.57 -39.24 9.48
C ASP A 366 10.73 -40.11 8.53
N ALA A 367 10.38 -41.33 8.95
CA ALA A 367 9.74 -42.32 8.08
C ALA A 367 8.68 -43.10 8.86
N ILE A 368 7.57 -42.41 9.18
CA ILE A 368 6.47 -42.96 9.95
C ILE A 368 5.39 -43.46 9.00
N ASP A 369 5.01 -44.74 9.13
CA ASP A 369 3.80 -45.28 8.53
C ASP A 369 2.61 -44.96 9.45
N GLY A 370 1.76 -44.03 9.01
CA GLY A 370 0.61 -43.59 9.81
C GLY A 370 -0.39 -44.71 10.11
N THR A 371 -0.50 -45.72 9.23
CA THR A 371 -1.45 -46.82 9.42
C THR A 371 -0.99 -47.79 10.50
N ILE A 372 0.30 -48.16 10.49
CA ILE A 372 0.90 -49.02 11.52
C ILE A 372 0.81 -48.34 12.89
N LEU A 373 1.10 -47.04 12.93
CA LEU A 373 1.11 -46.29 14.17
C LEU A 373 -0.30 -46.11 14.75
N CYS A 374 -1.31 -45.84 13.93
CA CYS A 374 -2.71 -45.80 14.39
C CYS A 374 -3.14 -47.16 14.96
N ASN A 375 -2.87 -48.26 14.24
CA ASN A 375 -3.23 -49.61 14.70
C ASN A 375 -2.57 -49.95 16.04
N MET A 376 -1.27 -49.66 16.21
CA MET A 376 -0.54 -49.96 17.45
C MET A 376 -1.06 -49.14 18.64
N ILE A 377 -1.36 -47.85 18.44
CA ILE A 377 -1.91 -47.01 19.51
C ILE A 377 -3.32 -47.47 19.87
N GLU A 378 -4.15 -47.86 18.90
CA GLU A 378 -5.48 -48.42 19.14
C GLU A 378 -5.43 -49.76 19.89
N GLU A 379 -4.53 -50.66 19.50
CA GLU A 379 -4.35 -51.97 20.16
C GLU A 379 -3.78 -51.84 21.58
N GLY A 380 -2.91 -50.85 21.81
CA GLY A 380 -2.33 -50.54 23.13
C GLY A 380 -3.29 -49.79 24.06
N ALA A 381 -4.21 -49.00 23.52
CA ALA A 381 -5.26 -48.28 24.25
C ALA A 381 -6.41 -49.22 24.65
N SER A 382 -6.10 -50.18 25.50
CA SER A 382 -7.06 -51.16 26.04
C SER A 382 -8.22 -50.53 26.87
N ASP A 383 -8.09 -49.26 27.25
CA ASP A 383 -9.14 -48.48 27.90
C ASP A 383 -9.77 -47.46 26.93
N LYS A 384 -11.01 -47.73 26.49
CA LYS A 384 -11.88 -46.81 25.73
C LYS A 384 -12.17 -45.47 26.43
N GLU A 385 -11.64 -45.26 27.64
CA GLU A 385 -11.75 -44.02 28.41
C GLU A 385 -10.77 -42.93 27.95
N SER A 386 -9.71 -43.26 27.19
CA SER A 386 -8.74 -42.27 26.69
C SER A 386 -9.36 -41.28 25.69
N GLY A 387 -10.40 -41.71 24.96
CA GLY A 387 -11.11 -40.88 23.98
C GLY A 387 -10.29 -40.48 22.75
N ILE A 388 -9.14 -41.14 22.51
CA ILE A 388 -8.28 -40.92 21.34
C ILE A 388 -8.81 -41.79 20.20
N GLU A 389 -9.18 -41.14 19.08
CA GLU A 389 -9.67 -41.80 17.87
C GLU A 389 -8.59 -41.77 16.76
N PRO A 390 -8.60 -42.71 15.79
CA PRO A 390 -7.63 -42.75 14.69
C PRO A 390 -7.46 -41.41 13.95
N TRP A 391 -8.55 -40.72 13.67
CA TRP A 391 -8.50 -39.43 12.97
C TRP A 391 -7.76 -38.35 13.78
N MET A 392 -7.73 -38.45 15.11
CA MET A 392 -7.00 -37.52 15.98
C MET A 392 -5.49 -37.77 15.89
N ILE A 393 -5.08 -39.04 15.81
CA ILE A 393 -3.68 -39.43 15.59
C ILE A 393 -3.23 -38.93 14.22
N GLU A 394 -4.04 -39.17 13.18
CA GLU A 394 -3.77 -38.69 11.83
C GLU A 394 -3.69 -37.15 11.78
N HIS A 395 -4.57 -36.45 12.49
CA HIS A 395 -4.53 -34.99 12.61
C HIS A 395 -3.26 -34.49 13.31
N CYS A 396 -2.84 -35.14 14.40
CA CYS A 396 -1.59 -34.85 15.09
C CYS A 396 -0.38 -35.05 14.17
N LEU A 397 -0.33 -36.17 13.43
CA LEU A 397 0.73 -36.45 12.46
C LEU A 397 0.78 -35.35 11.39
N LYS A 398 -0.34 -35.05 10.73
CA LYS A 398 -0.42 -33.95 9.73
C LYS A 398 0.00 -32.59 10.30
N SER A 399 -0.40 -32.30 11.53
CA SER A 399 -0.08 -31.03 12.21
C SER A 399 1.42 -30.85 12.47
N PHE A 400 2.07 -31.91 12.96
CA PHE A 400 3.48 -31.88 13.38
C PHE A 400 4.47 -32.34 12.31
N SER A 401 3.99 -32.88 11.19
CA SER A 401 4.84 -33.26 10.06
C SER A 401 5.21 -32.09 9.13
N GLU A 402 6.28 -32.29 8.36
CA GLU A 402 6.55 -31.48 7.16
C GLU A 402 5.45 -31.70 6.11
N ALA A 403 5.34 -30.78 5.15
CA ALA A 403 4.33 -30.89 4.10
C ALA A 403 4.47 -32.22 3.35
N GLU A 404 3.34 -32.92 3.19
CA GLU A 404 3.28 -34.26 2.60
C GLU A 404 3.89 -34.24 1.18
N GLN A 405 4.85 -35.13 0.92
CA GLN A 405 5.39 -35.33 -0.42
C GLN A 405 4.42 -36.19 -1.21
N ALA A 406 3.98 -35.70 -2.38
CA ALA A 406 2.94 -36.34 -3.20
C ALA A 406 3.24 -37.80 -3.61
N ASP A 407 4.50 -38.25 -3.50
CA ASP A 407 4.94 -39.56 -3.94
C ASP A 407 4.64 -40.72 -2.96
N LYS A 408 4.26 -40.45 -1.70
CA LYS A 408 3.95 -41.49 -0.70
C LYS A 408 2.82 -41.08 0.27
N PRO A 409 1.54 -41.22 -0.12
CA PRO A 409 0.42 -40.91 0.76
C PRO A 409 0.44 -41.79 2.02
N GLY A 410 0.20 -41.18 3.18
CA GLY A 410 0.14 -41.88 4.47
C GLY A 410 1.50 -42.13 5.15
N HIS A 411 2.58 -41.62 4.57
CA HIS A 411 3.89 -41.59 5.23
C HIS A 411 4.18 -40.19 5.76
N PHE A 412 4.61 -40.12 7.02
CA PHE A 412 4.80 -38.88 7.74
C PHE A 412 6.26 -38.69 8.14
N ARG A 413 6.71 -37.44 8.07
CA ARG A 413 8.01 -36.97 8.56
C ARG A 413 7.76 -35.90 9.59
N LEU A 414 7.95 -36.20 10.88
CA LEU A 414 7.77 -35.21 11.94
C LEU A 414 8.82 -34.11 11.82
N SER A 415 8.40 -32.86 12.03
CA SER A 415 9.30 -31.71 11.99
C SER A 415 9.87 -31.44 13.37
N ASP A 416 11.19 -31.49 13.50
CA ASP A 416 11.95 -31.17 14.71
C ASP A 416 11.46 -29.85 15.32
N LYS A 417 11.38 -28.80 14.48
CA LYS A 417 10.95 -27.47 14.92
C LYS A 417 9.53 -27.49 15.49
N LYS A 418 8.57 -28.11 14.80
CA LYS A 418 7.16 -28.10 15.24
C LYS A 418 6.98 -28.90 16.53
N VAL A 419 7.54 -30.11 16.58
CA VAL A 419 7.44 -31.01 17.74
C VAL A 419 8.14 -30.40 18.96
N CYS A 420 9.41 -29.99 18.81
CA CYS A 420 10.17 -29.40 19.92
C CYS A 420 9.51 -28.12 20.43
N THR A 421 9.12 -27.19 19.56
CA THR A 421 8.41 -25.97 19.98
C THR A 421 7.14 -26.31 20.76
N PHE A 422 6.28 -27.20 20.25
CA PHE A 422 5.02 -27.53 20.92
C PHE A 422 5.24 -28.18 22.30
N MET A 423 6.11 -29.19 22.36
CA MET A 423 6.43 -29.92 23.59
C MET A 423 7.04 -29.00 24.65
N GLY A 424 8.01 -28.17 24.25
CA GLY A 424 8.68 -27.24 25.16
C GLY A 424 7.74 -26.14 25.66
N VAL A 425 6.90 -25.57 24.79
CA VAL A 425 5.89 -24.57 25.17
C VAL A 425 4.84 -25.18 26.09
N TYR A 426 4.37 -26.40 25.81
CA TYR A 426 3.42 -27.09 26.67
C TYR A 426 4.01 -27.32 28.06
N LEU A 427 5.23 -27.89 28.14
CA LEU A 427 5.93 -28.14 29.39
C LEU A 427 6.12 -26.85 30.21
N LEU A 428 6.59 -25.77 29.58
CA LEU A 428 6.73 -24.45 30.23
C LEU A 428 5.39 -23.90 30.73
N SER A 429 4.33 -24.02 29.93
CA SER A 429 3.01 -23.47 30.25
C SER A 429 2.22 -24.29 31.28
N SER A 430 2.56 -25.58 31.42
CA SER A 430 1.92 -26.51 32.36
C SER A 430 2.36 -26.29 33.81
N PHE A 431 3.53 -25.68 34.01
CA PHE A 431 4.02 -25.30 35.33
C PHE A 431 3.21 -24.12 35.88
N GLU A 432 3.12 -24.01 37.21
CA GLU A 432 2.32 -22.98 37.88
C GLU A 432 2.54 -21.59 37.26
N ARG A 433 1.44 -20.89 36.95
CA ARG A 433 1.50 -19.60 36.26
C ARG A 433 2.37 -18.62 37.06
N GLY A 434 3.43 -18.12 36.43
CA GLY A 434 4.36 -17.18 37.03
C GLY A 434 5.58 -17.81 37.71
N SER A 435 5.62 -19.15 37.82
CA SER A 435 6.78 -19.86 38.33
C SER A 435 7.86 -19.99 37.26
N ARG A 436 9.13 -19.92 37.70
CA ARG A 436 10.32 -20.01 36.85
C ARG A 436 11.02 -21.35 37.04
N TRP A 437 11.55 -21.91 35.97
CA TRP A 437 12.36 -23.13 36.00
C TRP A 437 13.83 -22.77 36.05
N ARG A 438 14.64 -23.57 36.74
CA ARG A 438 16.08 -23.58 36.44
C ARG A 438 16.26 -24.12 35.04
N LEU A 439 17.10 -23.46 34.24
CA LEU A 439 17.25 -23.79 32.84
C LEU A 439 17.69 -25.25 32.63
N GLU A 440 18.64 -25.73 33.44
CA GLU A 440 19.14 -27.11 33.39
C GLU A 440 18.04 -28.15 33.67
N ASP A 441 17.24 -27.93 34.72
CA ASP A 441 16.13 -28.83 35.08
C ASP A 441 15.05 -28.87 33.99
N PHE A 442 14.79 -27.71 33.35
CA PHE A 442 13.85 -27.61 32.25
C PHE A 442 14.35 -28.37 31.01
N LEU A 443 15.60 -28.13 30.60
CA LEU A 443 16.19 -28.78 29.42
C LEU A 443 16.18 -30.31 29.58
N LYS A 444 16.50 -30.82 30.78
CA LYS A 444 16.46 -32.25 31.07
C LYS A 444 15.06 -32.83 30.91
N LYS A 445 14.03 -32.21 31.50
CA LYS A 445 12.65 -32.69 31.36
C LYS A 445 12.12 -32.56 29.93
N TRP A 446 12.55 -31.53 29.21
CA TRP A 446 12.18 -31.35 27.83
C TRP A 446 12.78 -32.45 26.95
N GLU A 447 14.06 -32.79 27.15
CA GLU A 447 14.73 -33.92 26.49
C GLU A 447 14.05 -35.26 26.79
N GLU A 448 13.73 -35.52 28.07
CA GLU A 448 13.00 -36.71 28.50
C GLU A 448 11.64 -36.83 27.78
N SER A 449 10.91 -35.72 27.61
CA SER A 449 9.61 -35.72 26.92
C SER A 449 9.70 -36.02 25.42
N LEU A 450 10.87 -35.87 24.80
CA LEU A 450 11.06 -36.12 23.36
C LEU A 450 11.50 -37.57 23.08
N ASN A 451 11.70 -38.40 24.11
CA ASN A 451 12.19 -39.77 24.01
C ASN A 451 13.46 -39.93 23.15
N GLY A 452 14.32 -38.89 23.10
CA GLY A 452 15.56 -38.91 22.32
C GLY A 452 15.40 -38.80 20.81
N HIS A 453 14.19 -38.60 20.27
CA HIS A 453 13.97 -38.49 18.82
C HIS A 453 14.42 -37.15 18.22
N PHE A 454 14.50 -36.08 19.03
CA PHE A 454 14.77 -34.72 18.55
C PHE A 454 15.74 -33.95 19.44
N PRO A 455 16.53 -33.02 18.87
CA PRO A 455 17.41 -32.17 19.66
C PRO A 455 16.64 -31.08 20.39
N VAL A 456 17.08 -30.76 21.60
CA VAL A 456 16.57 -29.64 22.39
C VAL A 456 17.34 -28.36 22.04
N ASP A 457 16.63 -27.35 21.53
CA ASP A 457 17.20 -26.03 21.21
C ASP A 457 16.30 -24.90 21.73
N LEU A 458 16.84 -24.03 22.58
CA LEU A 458 16.13 -22.85 23.10
C LEU A 458 15.70 -21.89 21.99
N GLY A 459 16.38 -21.88 20.84
CA GLY A 459 15.96 -21.13 19.66
C GLY A 459 14.55 -21.47 19.19
N TYR A 460 14.08 -22.71 19.42
CA TYR A 460 12.72 -23.13 19.08
C TYR A 460 11.63 -22.52 19.98
N LEU A 461 12.00 -21.94 21.12
CA LEU A 461 11.08 -21.28 22.07
C LEU A 461 11.11 -19.76 21.96
N ALA A 462 11.78 -19.22 20.94
CA ALA A 462 11.85 -17.78 20.69
C ALA A 462 10.45 -17.15 20.56
N GLY A 463 10.13 -16.19 21.44
CA GLY A 463 8.82 -15.53 21.52
C GLY A 463 7.78 -16.24 22.40
N GLU A 464 8.15 -17.34 23.05
CA GLU A 464 7.29 -18.12 23.96
C GLU A 464 7.84 -18.23 25.39
N CYS A 465 9.05 -17.74 25.63
CA CYS A 465 9.69 -17.72 26.94
C CYS A 465 10.56 -16.48 27.16
N ILE A 466 10.83 -16.16 28.43
CA ILE A 466 11.85 -15.19 28.84
C ILE A 466 12.92 -15.92 29.64
N VAL A 467 14.19 -15.61 29.33
CA VAL A 467 15.35 -16.12 30.05
C VAL A 467 15.92 -15.00 30.93
N GLU A 468 16.15 -15.32 32.21
CA GLU A 468 16.64 -14.38 33.21
C GLU A 468 17.86 -14.96 33.92
N GLU A 469 18.86 -14.11 34.17
CA GLU A 469 20.05 -14.47 34.89
C GLU A 469 20.03 -13.83 36.29
N GLU A 470 20.27 -14.65 37.31
CA GLU A 470 20.36 -14.20 38.70
C GLU A 470 21.73 -14.56 39.29
N ARG A 471 22.29 -13.67 40.12
CA ARG A 471 23.53 -13.98 40.84
C ARG A 471 23.20 -14.93 41.99
N GLY A 472 23.88 -16.07 42.02
CA GLY A 472 23.79 -17.05 43.08
C GLY A 472 24.35 -16.54 44.41
N LEU A 473 24.29 -17.40 45.43
CA LEU A 473 24.80 -17.12 46.77
C LEU A 473 26.32 -16.86 46.78
N GLU A 474 27.06 -17.47 45.85
CA GLU A 474 28.46 -17.18 45.60
C GLU A 474 28.60 -16.10 44.52
N ARG A 475 29.47 -15.09 44.74
CA ARG A 475 29.65 -13.93 43.83
C ARG A 475 30.04 -14.31 42.40
N SER A 476 30.49 -15.53 42.16
CA SER A 476 30.91 -16.08 40.87
C SER A 476 29.86 -16.97 40.18
N GLN A 477 28.77 -17.34 40.85
CA GLN A 477 27.77 -18.23 40.28
C GLN A 477 26.65 -17.41 39.63
N ILE A 478 26.40 -17.64 38.34
CA ILE A 478 25.23 -17.11 37.63
C ILE A 478 24.27 -18.28 37.44
N ILE A 479 23.03 -18.11 37.90
CA ILE A 479 21.97 -19.11 37.74
C ILE A 479 20.98 -18.57 36.72
N THR A 480 20.74 -19.37 35.67
CA THR A 480 19.82 -19.01 34.60
C THR A 480 18.46 -19.65 34.83
N TYR A 481 17.41 -18.83 34.76
CA TYR A 481 16.03 -19.24 34.88
C TYR A 481 15.27 -18.99 33.57
N ILE A 482 14.27 -19.81 33.30
CA ILE A 482 13.35 -19.67 32.18
C ILE A 482 11.91 -19.60 32.70
N ARG A 483 11.12 -18.68 32.14
CA ARG A 483 9.69 -18.54 32.45
C ARG A 483 8.84 -18.53 31.19
N TYR A 484 7.64 -19.09 31.29
CA TYR A 484 6.66 -19.04 30.21
C TYR A 484 6.20 -17.60 29.99
N PHE A 485 6.30 -17.14 28.75
CA PHE A 485 5.81 -15.83 28.34
C PHE A 485 5.54 -15.83 26.85
N SER A 486 4.27 -15.96 26.46
CA SER A 486 3.88 -16.12 25.06
C SER A 486 3.50 -14.81 24.40
N LYS A 487 4.01 -14.59 23.18
CA LYS A 487 3.55 -13.50 22.31
C LYS A 487 2.04 -13.57 22.01
N SER A 488 1.42 -14.76 22.06
CA SER A 488 -0.03 -14.91 21.83
C SER A 488 -0.87 -14.27 22.95
N ASN A 489 -0.29 -14.00 24.11
CA ASN A 489 -0.97 -13.35 25.23
C ASN A 489 -0.75 -11.81 25.24
N LEU A 490 0.00 -11.28 24.26
CA LEU A 490 0.30 -9.86 24.17
C LEU A 490 -0.78 -9.10 23.38
N PRO A 491 -1.09 -7.84 23.73
CA PRO A 491 -2.02 -7.00 22.97
C PRO A 491 -1.58 -6.83 21.51
N ASN A 492 -2.48 -6.75 20.53
CA ASN A 492 -2.10 -6.51 19.13
C ASN A 492 -1.84 -5.04 18.81
N ASP A 493 -2.32 -4.13 19.66
CA ASP A 493 -1.92 -2.73 19.55
C ASP A 493 -0.40 -2.61 19.85
N PRO A 494 0.41 -2.07 18.93
CA PRO A 494 1.84 -1.98 19.14
C PRO A 494 2.21 -1.22 20.41
N ALA A 495 1.57 -0.09 20.71
CA ALA A 495 1.93 0.73 21.86
C ALA A 495 1.66 0.01 23.19
N MET A 496 0.50 -0.66 23.30
CA MET A 496 0.17 -1.50 24.45
C MET A 496 1.12 -2.70 24.56
N ARG A 497 1.49 -3.34 23.43
CA ARG A 497 2.43 -4.47 23.42
C ARG A 497 3.82 -4.07 23.94
N PHE A 498 4.37 -2.95 23.46
CA PHE A 498 5.65 -2.43 23.96
C PHE A 498 5.59 -2.09 25.45
N THR A 499 4.47 -1.51 25.91
CA THR A 499 4.27 -1.23 27.33
C THR A 499 4.31 -2.51 28.16
N ALA A 500 3.54 -3.53 27.78
CA ALA A 500 3.54 -4.83 28.45
C ALA A 500 4.93 -5.50 28.47
N LEU A 501 5.66 -5.46 27.35
CA LEU A 501 7.04 -6.00 27.27
C LEU A 501 8.00 -5.27 28.21
N PHE A 502 7.96 -3.93 28.26
CA PHE A 502 8.87 -3.15 29.09
C PHE A 502 8.51 -3.15 30.58
N GLU A 503 7.26 -3.47 30.94
CA GLU A 503 6.87 -3.73 32.34
C GLU A 503 7.48 -5.03 32.88
N ILE A 504 7.64 -6.01 32.00
CA ILE A 504 8.17 -7.32 32.35
C ILE A 504 9.70 -7.31 32.43
N LYS A 505 10.35 -6.60 31.50
CA LYS A 505 11.81 -6.42 31.48
C LYS A 505 12.14 -5.03 30.96
N SER A 506 12.87 -4.23 31.73
CA SER A 506 13.13 -2.82 31.40
C SER A 506 14.09 -2.62 30.23
N LYS A 507 14.94 -3.62 29.96
CA LYS A 507 15.94 -3.63 28.89
C LYS A 507 15.91 -4.98 28.16
N TRP A 508 15.71 -4.93 26.86
CA TRP A 508 15.65 -6.13 26.02
C TRP A 508 16.81 -6.15 25.04
N ASP A 509 17.37 -7.34 24.79
CA ASP A 509 18.27 -7.54 23.66
C ASP A 509 17.48 -7.54 22.34
N GLY A 510 18.12 -7.07 21.27
CA GLY A 510 17.50 -7.00 19.94
C GLY A 510 17.09 -8.36 19.37
N GLN A 511 17.84 -9.43 19.61
CA GLN A 511 17.48 -10.78 19.16
C GLN A 511 16.36 -11.39 20.03
N GLU A 512 16.29 -11.00 21.29
CA GLU A 512 15.30 -11.49 22.25
C GLU A 512 13.92 -10.84 22.04
N ILE A 513 13.85 -9.54 21.74
CA ILE A 513 12.56 -8.81 21.61
C ILE A 513 11.87 -9.05 20.26
N ARG A 514 12.64 -9.25 19.19
CA ARG A 514 12.12 -9.38 17.81
C ARG A 514 11.04 -10.47 17.68
N PRO A 515 11.22 -11.71 18.21
CA PRO A 515 10.21 -12.76 18.14
C PRO A 515 8.84 -12.39 18.72
N PHE A 516 8.78 -11.49 19.72
CA PHE A 516 7.53 -11.03 20.35
C PHE A 516 6.75 -9.98 19.53
N LEU A 517 7.41 -9.40 18.53
CA LEU A 517 6.88 -8.30 17.72
C LEU A 517 6.73 -8.68 16.25
N ARG A 518 7.27 -9.83 15.83
CA ARG A 518 7.37 -10.23 14.42
C ARG A 518 6.01 -10.37 13.74
N ASP A 519 4.98 -10.74 14.50
CA ASP A 519 3.59 -10.92 14.05
C ASP A 519 2.86 -9.59 13.79
N LEU A 520 3.33 -8.48 14.36
CA LEU A 520 2.72 -7.15 14.16
C LEU A 520 3.00 -6.54 12.78
N VAL A 521 3.96 -7.09 12.03
CA VAL A 521 4.46 -6.49 10.80
C VAL A 521 4.70 -7.55 9.73
N LEU A 522 4.59 -7.16 8.46
CA LEU A 522 4.80 -8.07 7.33
C LEU A 522 6.29 -8.37 7.10
N ASP A 523 7.15 -7.37 7.25
CA ASP A 523 8.57 -7.44 6.90
C ASP A 523 9.50 -6.91 8.01
N GLU A 524 10.77 -7.32 7.96
CA GLU A 524 11.80 -6.93 8.95
C GLU A 524 12.09 -5.42 8.94
N LYS A 525 11.91 -4.73 7.80
CA LYS A 525 12.17 -3.28 7.73
C LYS A 525 11.10 -2.51 8.51
N LYS A 526 9.84 -2.91 8.39
CA LYS A 526 8.73 -2.40 9.18
C LYS A 526 8.91 -2.72 10.65
N LEU A 527 9.49 -3.89 11.00
CA LEU A 527 9.85 -4.22 12.37
C LEU A 527 10.87 -3.25 12.95
N ASP A 528 11.93 -2.95 12.21
CA ASP A 528 12.95 -1.99 12.63
C ASP A 528 12.36 -0.57 12.80
N ILE A 529 11.51 -0.14 11.88
CA ILE A 529 10.79 1.14 11.99
C ILE A 529 9.89 1.15 13.24
N LEU A 530 9.19 0.05 13.51
CA LEU A 530 8.30 -0.08 14.66
C LEU A 530 9.09 -0.03 15.98
N LEU A 531 10.21 -0.75 16.07
CA LEU A 531 11.15 -0.72 17.19
C LEU A 531 11.69 0.70 17.41
N LEU A 532 12.12 1.38 16.35
CA LEU A 532 12.60 2.75 16.44
C LEU A 532 11.50 3.71 16.89
N LYS A 533 10.24 3.51 16.47
CA LYS A 533 9.12 4.39 16.85
C LYS A 533 8.76 4.27 18.34
N HIS A 534 8.74 3.06 18.89
CA HIS A 534 8.23 2.77 20.24
C HIS A 534 9.31 2.52 21.31
N ALA A 535 10.58 2.31 20.93
CA ALA A 535 11.68 2.06 21.86
C ALA A 535 12.89 3.00 21.64
N ARG A 536 13.75 3.12 22.66
CA ARG A 536 15.07 3.75 22.58
C ARG A 536 16.12 2.65 22.42
N SER A 537 16.96 2.77 21.39
CA SER A 537 18.05 1.83 21.12
C SER A 537 19.39 2.33 21.66
N VAL A 538 20.15 1.47 22.32
CA VAL A 538 21.53 1.73 22.75
C VAL A 538 22.44 0.64 22.18
N LYS A 539 23.47 1.03 21.44
CA LYS A 539 24.48 0.09 20.92
C LYS A 539 25.43 -0.33 22.03
N GLN A 540 25.66 -1.64 22.19
CA GLN A 540 26.62 -2.17 23.14
C GLN A 540 28.02 -2.29 22.54
N PRO A 541 29.08 -2.13 23.36
CA PRO A 541 30.45 -2.45 22.96
C PRO A 541 30.56 -3.98 22.77
N GLY A 542 30.43 -4.45 21.53
CA GLY A 542 30.34 -5.88 21.20
C GLY A 542 29.41 -6.20 20.02
N GLY A 543 28.65 -5.23 19.50
CA GLY A 543 27.84 -5.39 18.29
C GLY A 543 26.34 -5.68 18.50
N GLY A 544 25.87 -5.72 19.76
CA GLY A 544 24.45 -5.85 20.11
C GLY A 544 23.71 -4.51 20.25
N VAL A 545 22.38 -4.54 20.17
CA VAL A 545 21.51 -3.37 20.42
C VAL A 545 20.53 -3.71 21.53
N ILE A 546 20.53 -2.89 22.58
CA ILE A 546 19.53 -2.97 23.66
C ILE A 546 18.41 -1.98 23.39
N TYR A 547 17.17 -2.43 23.57
CA TYR A 547 15.98 -1.62 23.52
C TYR A 547 15.43 -1.34 24.93
N SER A 548 14.99 -0.11 25.16
CA SER A 548 14.36 0.35 26.41
C SER A 548 13.15 1.24 26.12
N SER A 549 12.25 1.38 27.09
CA SER A 549 11.04 2.20 26.93
C SER A 549 11.36 3.66 26.59
N ARG A 550 10.60 4.26 25.66
CA ARG A 550 10.64 5.70 25.40
C ARG A 550 9.93 6.52 26.48
N VAL A 551 8.89 5.94 27.07
CA VAL A 551 8.09 6.54 28.13
C VAL A 551 8.89 6.42 29.42
N ILE A 552 9.38 7.55 29.91
CA ILE A 552 9.98 7.65 31.24
C ILE A 552 8.79 7.53 32.21
N LYS A 553 8.74 6.43 32.98
CA LYS A 553 7.81 6.34 34.13
C LYS A 553 8.21 7.35 35.20
#